data_AF-A0A8T3S986-F1
#
_entry.id   AF-A0A8T3S986-F1
#
_cell.length_a   1.000
_cell.length_b   1.000
_cell.length_c   1.000
_cell.angle_alpha   90.00
_cell.angle_beta   90.00
_cell.angle_gamma   90.00
#
_symmetry.space_group_name_H-M   'P 1'
#
loop_
_entity.id
_entity.type
_entity.pdbx_description
1 polymer ?
#
loop_
_entity_poly.entity_id
_entity_poly.type
_entity_poly.pdbx_seq_one_letter_code
_entity_poly.pdbx_strand_id
1 'polypeptide(L)'
;DVVITTQLTADLLEYAEAGGRILVLVRSASALPADLEMRRRVEAHLRRLPHAGWPGQRSPWEGDWVSSFSWILPGAFPQLPGRPLLDAAYEEVAPDHVLLGYDPVKHRDEVVAGMFVGWVHEPAALLWSFDQGAGSLVLTTFRLAPESGPVAATMLQCLIDRIVEPRPVRR
;
A
#
# COMPACT_ATOMS: atom_id res chain seq x y z
N ASP A 1 -3.34 -10.13 18.44
CA ASP A 1 -2.97 -10.94 17.25
C ASP A 1 -3.13 -10.13 15.97
N VAL A 2 -2.24 -10.40 15.01
CA VAL A 2 -2.23 -9.79 13.67
C VAL A 2 -2.34 -10.90 12.65
N VAL A 3 -3.26 -10.76 11.70
CA VAL A 3 -3.37 -11.66 10.55
C VAL A 3 -2.66 -11.03 9.36
N ILE A 4 -1.73 -11.76 8.75
CA ILE A 4 -1.06 -11.36 7.51
C ILE A 4 -1.60 -12.24 6.40
N THR A 5 -2.11 -11.62 5.33
CA THR A 5 -2.74 -12.33 4.21
C THR A 5 -2.37 -11.67 2.88
N THR A 6 -2.50 -12.41 1.78
CA THR A 6 -2.42 -11.85 0.42
C THR A 6 -3.78 -11.58 -0.20
N GLN A 7 -4.87 -12.03 0.44
CA GLN A 7 -6.25 -11.85 -0.02
C GLN A 7 -7.14 -11.47 1.16
N LEU A 8 -7.95 -10.42 0.99
CA LEU A 8 -8.98 -10.07 1.95
C LEU A 8 -10.26 -10.86 1.64
N THR A 9 -10.90 -11.39 2.68
CA THR A 9 -12.15 -12.14 2.60
C THR A 9 -13.20 -11.52 3.54
N ALA A 10 -14.47 -11.90 3.39
CA ALA A 10 -15.53 -11.47 4.28
C ALA A 10 -15.26 -11.86 5.75
N ASP A 11 -14.84 -13.10 6.01
CA ASP A 11 -14.50 -13.58 7.37
C ASP A 11 -13.37 -12.75 8.01
N LEU A 12 -12.37 -12.38 7.21
CA LEU A 12 -11.30 -11.50 7.66
C LEU A 12 -11.84 -10.10 7.97
N LEU A 13 -12.74 -9.58 7.14
CA LEU A 13 -13.36 -8.29 7.42
C LEU A 13 -14.20 -8.33 8.71
N GLU A 14 -14.96 -9.40 8.95
CA GLU A 14 -15.68 -9.62 10.22
C GLU A 14 -14.74 -9.70 11.42
N TYR A 15 -13.58 -10.35 11.26
CA TYR A 15 -12.54 -10.36 12.29
C TYR A 15 -12.03 -8.95 12.58
N ALA A 16 -11.79 -8.11 11.56
CA ALA A 16 -11.42 -6.71 11.77
C ALA A 16 -12.53 -5.92 12.47
N GLU A 17 -13.79 -6.09 12.05
CA GLU A 17 -14.95 -5.45 12.68
C GLU A 17 -15.01 -5.73 14.20
N ALA A 18 -14.66 -6.96 14.60
CA ALA A 18 -14.62 -7.40 16.00
C ALA A 18 -13.39 -6.92 16.81
N GLY A 19 -12.48 -6.14 16.22
CA GLY A 19 -11.26 -5.65 16.89
C GLY A 19 -9.95 -6.26 16.38
N GLY A 20 -10.03 -7.11 15.36
CA GLY A 20 -8.90 -7.75 14.72
C GLY A 20 -8.00 -6.78 13.95
N ARG A 21 -6.74 -7.16 13.77
CA ARG A 21 -5.74 -6.40 13.01
C ARG A 21 -5.28 -7.19 11.80
N ILE A 22 -5.34 -6.59 10.62
CA ILE A 22 -5.07 -7.30 9.37
C ILE A 22 -4.10 -6.51 8.51
N LEU A 23 -3.02 -7.18 8.11
CA LEU A 23 -2.08 -6.70 7.10
C LEU A 23 -2.32 -7.49 5.80
N VAL A 24 -2.74 -6.79 4.76
CA VAL A 24 -2.94 -7.35 3.42
C VAL A 24 -1.77 -6.98 2.52
N LEU A 25 -1.06 -8.00 2.05
CA LEU A 25 0.00 -7.94 1.05
C LEU A 25 -0.65 -8.00 -0.34
N VAL A 26 -1.06 -6.85 -0.85
CA VAL A 26 -1.83 -6.70 -2.09
C VAL A 26 -0.93 -6.95 -3.30
N ARG A 27 -1.06 -8.14 -3.88
CA ARG A 27 -0.29 -8.58 -5.06
C ARG A 27 -1.11 -8.68 -6.35
N SER A 28 -2.41 -8.48 -6.27
CA SER A 28 -3.33 -8.53 -7.41
C SER A 28 -4.53 -7.61 -7.18
N ALA A 29 -5.20 -7.22 -8.26
CA ALA A 29 -6.50 -6.54 -8.18
C ALA A 29 -7.55 -7.36 -7.40
N SER A 30 -7.51 -8.69 -7.52
CA SER A 30 -8.43 -9.60 -6.82
C SER A 30 -8.18 -9.72 -5.32
N ALA A 31 -7.04 -9.24 -4.82
CA ALA A 31 -6.72 -9.27 -3.38
C ALA A 31 -7.69 -8.44 -2.54
N LEU A 32 -8.38 -7.49 -3.18
CA LEU A 32 -9.40 -6.63 -2.60
C LEU A 32 -10.68 -6.77 -3.44
N PRO A 33 -11.51 -7.79 -3.19
CA PRO A 33 -12.76 -7.96 -3.90
C PRO A 33 -13.67 -6.72 -3.75
N ALA A 34 -14.25 -6.26 -4.86
CA ALA A 34 -15.01 -5.01 -4.92
C ALA A 34 -16.36 -5.07 -4.18
N ASP A 35 -16.83 -6.27 -3.86
CA ASP A 35 -18.05 -6.55 -3.11
C ASP A 35 -17.85 -6.58 -1.59
N LEU A 36 -16.61 -6.42 -1.10
CA LEU A 36 -16.34 -6.27 0.33
C LEU A 36 -16.66 -4.85 0.81
N GLU A 37 -17.50 -4.75 1.83
CA GLU A 37 -17.91 -3.49 2.48
C GLU A 37 -16.82 -2.94 3.40
N MET A 38 -15.71 -2.50 2.82
CA MET A 38 -14.63 -1.84 3.55
C MET A 38 -14.98 -0.38 3.86
N ARG A 39 -14.51 0.13 5.00
CA ARG A 39 -14.65 1.54 5.41
C ARG A 39 -14.02 2.51 4.39
N ARG A 40 -13.07 2.04 3.59
CA ARG A 40 -12.51 2.77 2.44
C ARG A 40 -12.82 1.98 1.18
N ARG A 41 -13.25 2.68 0.14
CA ARG A 41 -13.23 2.11 -1.21
C ARG A 41 -11.78 2.10 -1.68
N VAL A 42 -11.25 0.91 -1.92
CA VAL A 42 -9.87 0.72 -2.38
C VAL A 42 -9.88 -0.12 -3.64
N GLU A 43 -9.17 0.34 -4.66
CA GLU A 43 -8.98 -0.41 -5.90
C GLU A 43 -7.49 -0.60 -6.13
N ALA A 44 -7.07 -1.85 -6.35
CA ALA A 44 -5.69 -2.17 -6.70
C ALA A 44 -5.53 -2.19 -8.23
N HIS A 45 -4.66 -1.33 -8.74
CA HIS A 45 -4.40 -1.18 -10.18
C HIS A 45 -2.98 -1.59 -10.51
N LEU A 46 -2.79 -2.26 -11.65
CA LEU A 46 -1.44 -2.60 -12.12
C LEU A 46 -0.63 -1.34 -12.37
N ARG A 47 0.57 -1.30 -11.80
CA ARG A 47 1.49 -0.19 -12.01
C ARG A 47 2.03 -0.20 -13.44
N ARG A 48 2.38 -1.38 -13.96
CA ARG A 48 2.85 -1.60 -15.32
C ARG A 48 1.92 -2.59 -16.01
N LEU A 49 1.46 -2.26 -17.23
CA LEU A 49 0.68 -3.20 -18.03
C LEU A 49 1.64 -4.24 -18.63
N PRO A 50 1.35 -5.56 -18.52
CA PRO A 50 2.22 -6.61 -19.07
C PRO A 50 2.35 -6.54 -20.59
N HIS A 51 1.28 -6.07 -21.26
CA HIS A 51 1.24 -5.82 -22.69
C HIS A 51 0.60 -4.45 -22.90
N ALA A 52 1.32 -3.51 -23.50
CA ALA A 52 0.68 -2.33 -24.08
C ALA A 52 -0.25 -2.86 -25.19
N GLY A 53 -1.56 -2.73 -25.02
CA GLY A 53 -2.53 -3.24 -25.99
C GLY A 53 -2.40 -2.53 -27.34
N TRP A 54 -3.16 -1.46 -27.52
CA TRP A 54 -2.99 -0.55 -28.66
C TRP A 54 -1.73 0.32 -28.47
N PRO A 55 -1.07 0.79 -29.55
CA PRO A 55 -0.06 1.84 -29.44
C PRO A 55 -0.62 3.02 -28.63
N GLY A 56 -0.05 3.27 -27.45
CA GLY A 56 -0.49 4.35 -26.55
C GLY A 56 -1.27 3.91 -25.30
N GLN A 57 -1.70 2.64 -25.17
CA GLN A 57 -2.21 2.12 -23.89
C GLN A 57 -1.04 1.80 -22.97
N ARG A 58 -0.64 2.78 -22.15
CA ARG A 58 0.30 2.60 -21.04
C ARG A 58 -0.42 2.87 -19.72
N SER A 59 0.01 2.21 -18.67
CA SER A 59 -0.44 2.59 -17.33
C SER A 59 0.12 3.99 -17.01
N PRO A 60 -0.67 4.90 -16.43
CA PRO A 60 -0.13 6.18 -15.96
C PRO A 60 0.92 5.99 -14.87
N TRP A 61 0.88 4.86 -14.17
CA TRP A 61 1.77 4.52 -13.06
C TRP A 61 3.12 3.92 -13.49
N GLU A 62 3.33 3.68 -14.79
CA GLU A 62 4.50 2.95 -15.31
C GLU A 62 5.80 3.77 -15.19
N GLY A 63 5.71 5.09 -15.31
CA GLY A 63 6.87 5.99 -15.20
C GLY A 63 7.69 6.17 -16.50
N ASP A 64 7.45 5.34 -17.52
CA ASP A 64 8.26 5.33 -18.77
C ASP A 64 7.90 6.45 -19.75
N TRP A 65 6.75 7.11 -19.57
CA TRP A 65 6.28 8.21 -20.43
C TRP A 65 6.02 9.51 -19.67
N VAL A 66 6.00 9.45 -18.33
CA VAL A 66 5.80 10.58 -17.42
C VAL A 66 6.57 10.28 -16.13
N SER A 67 7.27 11.29 -15.58
CA SER A 67 8.03 11.10 -14.35
C SER A 67 7.12 10.68 -13.19
N SER A 68 7.45 9.56 -12.57
CA SER A 68 6.74 9.02 -11.41
C SER A 68 7.69 8.92 -10.22
N PHE A 69 7.22 9.31 -9.04
CA PHE A 69 8.02 9.26 -7.81
C PHE A 69 7.28 8.44 -6.76
N SER A 70 7.91 7.37 -6.29
CA SER A 70 7.44 6.63 -5.13
C SER A 70 8.14 7.14 -3.88
N TRP A 71 7.40 7.26 -2.78
CA TRP A 71 7.87 7.88 -1.55
C TRP A 71 7.42 7.14 -0.30
N ILE A 72 8.18 7.30 0.78
CA ILE A 72 7.84 6.93 2.15
C ILE A 72 8.00 8.20 2.99
N LEU A 73 7.03 8.50 3.87
CA LEU A 73 7.15 9.67 4.75
C LEU A 73 8.40 9.54 5.64
N PRO A 74 9.22 10.61 5.76
CA PRO A 74 10.35 10.61 6.67
C PRO A 74 9.93 10.22 8.09
N GLY A 75 10.67 9.27 8.69
CA GLY A 75 10.40 8.77 10.03
C GLY A 75 9.26 7.77 10.15
N ALA A 76 8.55 7.42 9.06
CA ALA A 76 7.56 6.35 9.11
C ALA A 76 8.21 4.99 9.42
N PHE A 77 9.41 4.75 8.89
CA PHE A 77 10.21 3.53 9.07
C PHE A 77 11.67 3.88 9.36
N PRO A 78 12.04 4.20 10.62
CA PRO A 78 13.38 4.68 10.96
C PRO A 78 14.49 3.64 10.72
N GLN A 79 14.15 2.36 10.60
CA GLN A 79 15.09 1.26 10.33
C GLN A 79 15.40 1.08 8.84
N LEU A 80 14.64 1.72 7.95
CA LEU A 80 14.86 1.66 6.50
C LEU A 80 15.81 2.78 6.03
N PRO A 81 16.43 2.66 4.85
CA PRO A 81 17.23 3.74 4.27
C PRO A 81 16.48 5.07 4.29
N GLY A 82 16.99 6.05 5.04
CA GLY A 82 16.29 7.29 5.43
C GLY A 82 16.08 8.34 4.34
N ARG A 83 15.92 7.92 3.08
CA ARG A 83 15.62 8.81 1.94
C ARG A 83 14.11 8.81 1.69
N PRO A 84 13.48 9.96 1.44
CA PRO A 84 12.03 10.04 1.23
C PRO A 84 11.58 9.37 -0.06
N LEU A 85 12.45 9.33 -1.08
CA LEU A 85 12.18 8.66 -2.34
C LEU A 85 12.68 7.22 -2.31
N LEU A 86 11.88 6.32 -2.84
CA LEU A 86 12.25 4.92 -3.08
C LEU A 86 13.28 4.89 -4.24
N ASP A 87 14.53 4.56 -3.91
CA ASP A 87 15.63 4.40 -4.88
C ASP A 87 16.00 2.93 -5.08
N ALA A 88 17.14 2.66 -5.73
CA ALA A 88 17.60 1.30 -6.03
C ALA A 88 17.71 0.38 -4.80
N ALA A 89 17.87 0.93 -3.58
CA ALA A 89 17.89 0.12 -2.37
C ALA A 89 16.56 -0.63 -2.13
N TYR A 90 15.46 -0.16 -2.72
CA TYR A 90 14.12 -0.70 -2.57
C TYR A 90 13.65 -1.52 -3.78
N GLU A 91 14.52 -1.80 -4.76
CA GLU A 91 14.16 -2.50 -5.98
C GLU A 91 13.48 -3.87 -5.72
N GLU A 92 13.98 -4.62 -4.74
CA GLU A 92 13.41 -5.91 -4.33
C GLU A 92 11.94 -5.76 -3.90
N VAL A 93 11.63 -4.74 -3.11
CA VAL A 93 10.28 -4.53 -2.55
C VAL A 93 9.39 -3.65 -3.44
N ALA A 94 9.91 -3.19 -4.58
CA ALA A 94 9.20 -2.27 -5.46
C ALA A 94 7.82 -2.85 -5.87
N PRO A 95 6.75 -2.04 -5.82
CA PRO A 95 5.39 -2.54 -5.99
C PRO A 95 5.04 -2.75 -7.47
N ASP A 96 4.27 -3.81 -7.74
CA ASP A 96 3.66 -4.09 -9.05
C ASP A 96 2.28 -3.44 -9.20
N HIS A 97 1.67 -3.00 -8.10
CA HIS A 97 0.35 -2.39 -8.06
C HIS A 97 0.38 -1.06 -7.30
N VAL A 98 -0.65 -0.25 -7.50
CA VAL A 98 -0.94 0.93 -6.69
C VAL A 98 -2.35 0.84 -6.13
N LEU A 99 -2.60 1.48 -4.99
CA LEU A 99 -3.91 1.53 -4.35
C LEU A 99 -4.57 2.90 -4.63
N LEU A 100 -5.75 2.87 -5.24
CA LEU A 100 -6.55 4.05 -5.57
C LEU A 100 -7.80 4.14 -4.70
N GLY A 101 -8.43 5.32 -4.68
CA GLY A 101 -9.70 5.58 -3.99
C GLY A 101 -9.58 6.44 -2.74
N TYR A 102 -8.37 6.80 -2.31
CA TYR A 102 -8.20 7.72 -1.18
C TYR A 102 -8.37 9.18 -1.61
N ASP A 103 -8.96 9.99 -0.74
CA ASP A 103 -8.94 11.45 -0.82
C ASP A 103 -7.63 11.95 -0.16
N PRO A 104 -6.71 12.58 -0.90
CA PRO A 104 -5.41 13.00 -0.36
C PRO A 104 -5.48 14.04 0.76
N VAL A 105 -6.58 14.79 0.85
CA VAL A 105 -6.77 15.80 1.90
C VAL A 105 -7.36 15.14 3.14
N LYS A 106 -8.41 14.34 2.98
CA LYS A 106 -9.13 13.71 4.11
C LYS A 106 -8.38 12.54 4.70
N HIS A 107 -7.64 11.79 3.89
CA HIS A 107 -6.96 10.54 4.29
C HIS A 107 -5.43 10.72 4.35
N ARG A 108 -4.94 11.96 4.46
CA ARG A 108 -3.50 12.28 4.51
C ARG A 108 -2.70 11.50 5.56
N ASP A 109 -3.32 11.19 6.71
CA ASP A 109 -2.66 10.50 7.82
C ASP A 109 -2.80 8.97 7.72
N GLU A 110 -3.54 8.49 6.72
CA GLU A 110 -3.75 7.06 6.44
C GLU A 110 -2.71 6.51 5.47
N VAL A 111 -2.11 7.37 4.63
CA VAL A 111 -1.15 7.01 3.59
C VAL A 111 0.24 7.50 3.95
N VAL A 112 1.12 6.59 4.38
CA VAL A 112 2.51 6.92 4.77
C VAL A 112 3.56 6.48 3.77
N ALA A 113 3.15 5.75 2.72
CA ALA A 113 3.94 5.55 1.52
C ALA A 113 3.02 5.60 0.30
N GLY A 114 3.49 6.22 -0.76
CA GLY A 114 2.69 6.50 -1.94
C GLY A 114 3.51 6.64 -3.20
N MET A 115 2.81 6.90 -4.28
CA MET A 115 3.34 7.25 -5.57
C MET A 115 2.64 8.51 -6.07
N PHE A 116 3.36 9.33 -6.80
CA PHE A 116 2.81 10.46 -7.52
C PHE A 116 3.27 10.43 -8.96
N VAL A 117 2.33 10.55 -9.89
CA VAL A 117 2.60 10.66 -11.33
C VAL A 117 2.54 12.14 -11.70
N GLY A 118 3.70 12.69 -12.10
CA GLY A 118 4.00 14.12 -12.25
C GLY A 118 2.88 14.98 -12.84
N TRP A 119 2.90 15.18 -14.16
CA TRP A 119 2.00 16.13 -14.84
C TRP A 119 0.52 15.73 -14.82
N VAL A 120 0.20 14.50 -14.44
CA VAL A 120 -1.19 14.01 -14.33
C VAL A 120 -1.78 14.39 -12.96
N HIS A 121 -0.93 14.82 -12.01
CA HIS A 121 -1.33 15.17 -10.65
C HIS A 121 -2.10 14.05 -9.94
N GLU A 122 -1.81 12.79 -10.29
CA GLU A 122 -2.54 11.64 -9.78
C GLU A 122 -1.73 10.95 -8.68
N PRO A 123 -2.21 11.00 -7.42
CA PRO A 123 -1.57 10.31 -6.33
C PRO A 123 -2.16 8.91 -6.17
N ALA A 124 -1.31 7.97 -5.76
CA ALA A 124 -1.73 6.63 -5.39
C ALA A 124 -1.04 6.19 -4.10
N ALA A 125 -1.71 5.36 -3.30
CA ALA A 125 -1.12 4.81 -2.10
C ALA A 125 -0.31 3.56 -2.45
N LEU A 126 0.83 3.39 -1.79
CA LEU A 126 1.59 2.13 -1.76
C LEU A 126 1.38 1.41 -0.44
N LEU A 127 1.12 2.19 0.62
CA LEU A 127 0.75 1.73 1.94
C LEU A 127 -0.40 2.59 2.47
N TRP A 128 -1.53 1.96 2.75
CA TRP A 128 -2.74 2.62 3.24
C TRP A 128 -3.25 1.90 4.48
N SER A 129 -3.33 2.62 5.60
CA SER A 129 -3.82 2.10 6.87
C SER A 129 -5.08 2.84 7.29
N PHE A 130 -6.12 2.14 7.75
CA PHE A 130 -7.34 2.75 8.30
C PHE A 130 -8.03 1.80 9.29
N ASP A 131 -8.93 2.33 10.11
CA ASP A 131 -9.71 1.52 11.05
C ASP A 131 -10.85 0.81 10.32
N GLN A 132 -11.20 -0.40 10.77
CA GLN A 132 -12.33 -1.17 10.26
C GLN A 132 -13.08 -1.74 11.46
N GLY A 133 -14.31 -1.29 11.68
CA GLY A 133 -15.02 -1.49 12.95
C GLY A 133 -14.19 -1.11 14.18
N ALA A 134 -14.02 -2.06 15.10
CA ALA A 134 -13.17 -1.89 16.28
C ALA A 134 -11.69 -2.23 16.03
N GLY A 135 -11.35 -2.73 14.84
CA GLY A 135 -10.02 -3.18 14.46
C GLY A 135 -9.35 -2.27 13.44
N SER A 136 -8.34 -2.81 12.75
CA SER A 136 -7.57 -2.05 11.76
C SER A 136 -7.15 -2.88 10.54
N LEU A 137 -7.08 -2.19 9.41
CA LEU A 137 -6.64 -2.73 8.14
C LEU A 137 -5.43 -1.94 7.65
N VAL A 138 -4.38 -2.67 7.24
CA VAL A 138 -3.20 -2.12 6.57
C VAL A 138 -3.06 -2.81 5.23
N LEU A 139 -3.09 -2.04 4.16
CA LEU A 139 -2.94 -2.51 2.79
C LEU A 139 -1.59 -2.05 2.27
N THR A 140 -0.79 -2.97 1.75
CA THR A 140 0.50 -2.64 1.12
C THR A 140 0.64 -3.32 -0.22
N THR A 141 1.20 -2.62 -1.19
CA THR A 141 1.60 -3.17 -2.50
C THR A 141 3.08 -3.45 -2.61
N PHE A 142 3.87 -3.11 -1.57
CA PHE A 142 5.26 -3.52 -1.48
C PHE A 142 5.36 -5.04 -1.55
N ARG A 143 6.32 -5.53 -2.33
CA ARG A 143 6.61 -6.96 -2.46
C ARG A 143 7.32 -7.45 -1.21
N LEU A 144 6.56 -8.03 -0.29
CA LEU A 144 7.02 -8.55 0.99
C LEU A 144 6.50 -9.97 1.15
N ALA A 145 7.35 -10.92 1.59
CA ALA A 145 7.01 -12.34 1.70
C ALA A 145 6.46 -12.95 0.39
N PRO A 146 7.29 -13.66 -0.42
CA PRO A 146 8.46 -14.41 0.00
C PRO A 146 9.81 -13.66 -0.11
N GLU A 147 9.81 -12.39 -0.54
CA GLU A 147 11.03 -11.59 -0.62
C GLU A 147 11.67 -11.50 0.78
N SER A 148 12.96 -11.80 0.84
CA SER A 148 13.67 -12.09 2.09
C SER A 148 14.94 -11.26 2.27
N GLY A 149 15.23 -10.33 1.36
CA GLY A 149 16.34 -9.41 1.53
C GLY A 149 16.12 -8.46 2.72
N PRO A 150 17.17 -7.72 3.11
CA PRO A 150 17.18 -6.95 4.34
C PRO A 150 16.10 -5.87 4.37
N VAL A 151 15.82 -5.23 3.24
CA VAL A 151 14.77 -4.21 3.12
C VAL A 151 13.39 -4.85 3.24
N ALA A 152 13.15 -5.99 2.58
CA ALA A 152 11.88 -6.72 2.68
C ALA A 152 11.59 -7.17 4.11
N ALA A 153 12.56 -7.82 4.77
CA ALA A 153 12.40 -8.29 6.15
C ALA A 153 12.18 -7.12 7.13
N THR A 154 12.97 -6.06 7.01
CA THR A 154 12.86 -4.88 7.88
C THR A 154 11.53 -4.16 7.66
N MET A 155 11.12 -3.96 6.40
CA MET A 155 9.85 -3.30 6.08
C MET A 155 8.66 -4.11 6.59
N LEU A 156 8.67 -5.45 6.43
CA LEU A 156 7.61 -6.30 6.97
C LEU A 156 7.53 -6.19 8.49
N GLN A 157 8.66 -6.20 9.20
CA GLN A 157 8.68 -6.00 10.64
C GLN A 157 8.11 -4.63 11.02
N CYS A 158 8.53 -3.55 10.35
CA CYS A 158 8.00 -2.21 10.59
C CYS A 158 6.48 -2.13 10.38
N LEU A 159 5.93 -2.87 9.41
CA LEU A 159 4.48 -2.91 9.18
C LEU A 159 3.73 -3.67 10.28
N ILE A 160 4.32 -4.76 10.79
CA ILE A 160 3.79 -5.52 11.93
C ILE A 160 3.79 -4.64 13.18
N ASP A 161 4.88 -3.93 13.46
CA ASP A 161 4.97 -3.02 14.61
C ASP A 161 3.93 -1.90 14.47
N ARG A 162 3.84 -1.29 13.29
CA ARG A 162 2.89 -0.21 12.98
C ARG A 162 1.43 -0.61 13.19
N ILE A 163 1.02 -1.83 12.80
CA ILE A 163 -0.37 -2.24 12.94
C ILE A 163 -0.73 -2.55 14.40
N VAL A 164 0.25 -2.97 15.20
CA VAL A 164 0.09 -3.24 16.63
C VAL A 164 0.02 -1.94 17.43
N GLU A 165 0.83 -0.95 17.06
CA GLU A 165 0.88 0.34 17.73
C GLU A 165 -0.37 1.20 17.47
N PRO A 166 -0.92 1.88 18.50
CA PRO A 166 -2.01 2.84 18.30
C PRO A 166 -1.57 3.95 17.35
N ARG A 167 -2.40 4.24 16.34
CA ARG A 167 -2.07 5.32 15.40
C ARG A 167 -1.99 6.64 16.15
N PRO A 168 -0.90 7.42 16.01
CA PRO A 168 -0.82 8.71 16.65
C PRO A 168 -1.90 9.63 16.07
N VAL A 169 -2.77 10.17 16.92
CA VAL A 169 -3.71 11.22 16.54
C VAL A 169 -2.90 12.49 16.31
N ARG A 170 -2.61 12.80 15.04
CA ARG A 170 -2.02 14.10 14.70
C ARG A 170 -3.12 15.16 14.80
N ARG A 171 -2.90 16.15 15.67
CA ARG A 171 -3.76 17.34 15.83
C ARG A 171 -3.59 18.30 14.66
#